data_AF-A0A1F6RBB9-F1
#
_entry.id   AF-A0A1F6RBB9-F1
#
_cell.length_a   1.000
_cell.length_b   1.000
_cell.length_c   1.000
_cell.angle_alpha   90.00
_cell.angle_beta   90.00
_cell.angle_gamma   90.00
#
_symmetry.space_group_name_H-M   'P 1'
#
loop_
_entity.id
_entity.type
_entity.pdbx_description
1 polymer ?
#
loop_
_entity_poly.entity_id
_entity_poly.type
_entity_poly.pdbx_seq_one_letter_code
_entity_poly.pdbx_strand_id
1 'polypeptide(L)'
;MACPVSHIIYVNKYFEKNPSHQFDTDEFILGCVFPDIRRIDKSIKRKDTHLRFKPVDLNFEGLDSFNAGWKYHVYCDMKREEILNKYNFYALGNAGDAWGLAGKFLEDEIIYEKYNNWEKLVYYFENIPGIEIGVDVSHETMDLWYAILAKYIEKKPDGKAIRIFLSKQPKLAPKSKEIVLSVDKLARNDKVVEILEKVKDEIV
;
A
#
# COMPACT_ATOMS: atom_id res chain seq x y z
N MET A 1 -5.13 7.11 -0.76
CA MET A 1 -4.52 5.80 -1.08
C MET A 1 -3.25 5.61 -0.30
N ALA A 2 -3.04 4.44 0.28
CA ALA A 2 -1.85 4.15 1.07
C ALA A 2 -0.69 3.65 0.17
N CYS A 3 0.50 3.46 0.74
CA CYS A 3 1.62 2.80 0.08
C CYS A 3 1.79 1.36 0.62
N PRO A 4 2.65 0.51 0.01
CA PRO A 4 2.69 -0.92 0.31
C PRO A 4 2.93 -1.27 1.77
N VAL A 5 3.86 -0.58 2.47
CA VAL A 5 4.13 -0.88 3.88
C VAL A 5 2.91 -0.57 4.74
N SER A 6 2.25 0.56 4.48
CA SER A 6 1.01 0.94 5.15
C SER A 6 -0.09 -0.12 4.95
N HIS A 7 -0.33 -0.58 3.73
CA HIS A 7 -1.31 -1.65 3.48
C HIS A 7 -1.00 -2.92 4.26
N ILE A 8 0.26 -3.36 4.30
CA ILE A 8 0.68 -4.56 5.05
C ILE A 8 0.39 -4.39 6.55
N ILE A 9 0.72 -3.24 7.12
CA ILE A 9 0.48 -2.95 8.54
C ILE A 9 -1.02 -2.88 8.85
N TYR A 10 -1.82 -2.29 7.96
CA TYR A 10 -3.27 -2.25 8.14
C TYR A 10 -3.89 -3.65 8.10
N VAL A 11 -3.36 -4.55 7.27
CA VAL A 11 -3.79 -5.96 7.26
C VAL A 11 -3.43 -6.64 8.58
N ASN A 12 -2.19 -6.48 9.05
CA ASN A 12 -1.77 -7.05 10.33
C ASN A 12 -2.69 -6.58 11.47
N LYS A 13 -3.01 -5.29 11.52
CA LYS A 13 -3.93 -4.74 12.53
C LYS A 13 -5.36 -5.26 12.40
N TYR A 14 -5.85 -5.46 11.18
CA TYR A 14 -7.16 -6.04 10.96
C TYR A 14 -7.25 -7.45 11.55
N PHE A 15 -6.23 -8.29 11.33
CA PHE A 15 -6.19 -9.64 11.88
C PHE A 15 -5.93 -9.69 13.40
N GLU A 16 -5.20 -8.73 13.96
CA GLU A 16 -5.07 -8.58 15.42
C GLU A 16 -6.43 -8.35 16.10
N LYS A 17 -7.33 -7.60 15.44
CA LYS A 17 -8.68 -7.30 15.98
C LYS A 17 -9.75 -8.28 15.55
N ASN A 18 -9.57 -8.94 14.41
CA ASN A 18 -10.47 -9.93 13.86
C ASN A 18 -9.71 -11.24 13.60
N PRO A 19 -9.27 -11.96 14.67
CA PRO A 19 -8.62 -13.24 14.49
C PRO A 19 -9.57 -14.17 13.73
N SER A 20 -9.16 -14.59 12.53
CA SER A 20 -9.95 -15.44 11.66
C SER A 20 -9.08 -16.59 11.17
N HIS A 21 -9.63 -17.80 11.21
CA HIS A 21 -9.02 -18.98 10.61
C HIS A 21 -9.48 -19.21 9.16
N GLN A 22 -10.35 -18.34 8.64
CA GLN A 22 -10.89 -18.45 7.30
C GLN A 22 -9.86 -18.06 6.22
N PHE A 23 -8.98 -17.10 6.53
CA PHE A 23 -8.06 -16.53 5.54
C PHE A 23 -6.62 -16.90 5.86
N ASP A 24 -5.88 -17.22 4.81
CA ASP A 24 -4.43 -17.23 4.85
C ASP A 24 -3.93 -15.77 4.86
N THR A 25 -3.23 -15.38 5.93
CA THR A 25 -2.79 -14.00 6.11
C THR A 25 -1.79 -13.55 5.04
N ASP A 26 -0.91 -14.44 4.56
CA ASP A 26 0.11 -14.06 3.58
C ASP A 26 -0.53 -13.83 2.20
N GLU A 27 -1.46 -14.71 1.80
CA GLU A 27 -2.23 -14.56 0.57
C GLU A 27 -3.17 -13.34 0.62
N PHE A 28 -3.75 -13.04 1.78
CA PHE A 28 -4.52 -11.82 2.00
C PHE A 28 -3.64 -10.56 1.84
N ILE A 29 -2.43 -10.56 2.40
CA ILE A 29 -1.47 -9.47 2.23
C ILE A 29 -1.12 -9.29 0.75
N LEU A 30 -0.88 -10.40 0.04
CA LEU A 30 -0.57 -10.41 -1.39
C LEU A 30 -1.69 -9.75 -2.20
N GLY A 31 -2.94 -10.14 -1.95
CA GLY A 31 -4.12 -9.49 -2.53
C GLY A 31 -4.24 -8.02 -2.17
N CYS A 32 -3.87 -7.63 -0.95
CA CYS A 32 -3.95 -6.25 -0.47
C CYS A 32 -2.93 -5.32 -1.15
N VAL A 33 -1.78 -5.81 -1.60
CA VAL A 33 -0.79 -4.98 -2.31
C VAL A 33 -0.86 -5.13 -3.84
N PHE A 34 -1.66 -6.06 -4.35
CA PHE A 34 -1.86 -6.30 -5.78
C PHE A 34 -2.35 -5.07 -6.59
N PRO A 35 -3.35 -4.27 -6.16
CA PRO A 35 -4.07 -3.38 -7.09
C PRO A 35 -3.21 -2.28 -7.74
N ASP A 36 -2.09 -1.95 -7.10
CA ASP A 36 -1.12 -0.98 -7.58
C ASP A 36 -0.18 -1.50 -8.70
N ILE A 37 -0.30 -2.77 -9.11
CA ILE A 37 0.39 -3.36 -10.28
C ILE A 37 0.22 -2.54 -11.57
N ARG A 38 -0.91 -1.84 -11.72
CA ARG A 38 -1.16 -0.89 -12.82
C ARG A 38 -0.11 0.22 -12.97
N ARG A 39 0.72 0.43 -11.94
CA ARG A 39 1.76 1.46 -11.96
C ARG A 39 2.98 1.03 -12.78
N ILE A 40 3.15 -0.27 -13.02
CA ILE A 40 4.28 -0.82 -13.80
C ILE A 40 3.86 -1.25 -15.21
N ASP A 41 2.59 -1.61 -15.42
CA ASP A 41 2.03 -1.88 -16.75
C ASP A 41 0.92 -0.86 -17.10
N LYS A 42 1.09 -0.19 -18.25
CA LYS A 42 0.15 0.82 -18.75
C LYS A 42 -1.13 0.21 -19.34
N SER A 43 -1.13 -1.08 -19.68
CA SER A 43 -2.28 -1.81 -20.20
C SER A 43 -3.38 -1.94 -19.14
N ILE A 44 -2.97 -2.15 -17.88
CA ILE A 44 -3.83 -2.33 -16.71
C ILE A 44 -4.38 -0.96 -16.27
N LYS A 45 -5.70 -0.82 -16.20
CA LYS A 45 -6.36 0.43 -15.79
C LYS A 45 -6.81 0.34 -14.34
N ARG A 46 -6.98 1.51 -13.71
CA ARG A 46 -7.52 1.60 -12.34
C ARG A 46 -8.88 0.90 -12.21
N LYS A 47 -9.72 0.91 -13.24
CA LYS A 47 -11.02 0.23 -13.19
C LYS A 47 -10.88 -1.30 -13.09
N ASP A 48 -9.81 -1.86 -13.66
CA ASP A 48 -9.57 -3.30 -13.67
C ASP A 48 -9.09 -3.75 -12.29
N THR A 49 -8.37 -2.88 -11.56
CA THR A 49 -7.81 -3.21 -10.24
C THR A 49 -8.47 -2.56 -9.02
N HIS A 50 -9.24 -1.46 -9.13
CA HIS A 50 -9.77 -0.75 -7.95
C HIS A 50 -11.30 -0.59 -7.96
N LEU A 51 -11.97 -0.99 -9.04
CA LEU A 51 -13.44 -0.90 -9.15
C LEU A 51 -14.11 -2.28 -9.19
N ARG A 52 -13.39 -3.33 -8.77
CA ARG A 52 -13.84 -4.73 -8.82
C ARG A 52 -14.93 -5.05 -7.79
N PHE A 53 -14.90 -4.42 -6.62
CA PHE A 53 -15.80 -4.73 -5.51
C PHE A 53 -16.78 -3.61 -5.23
N LYS A 54 -18.07 -3.96 -5.08
CA LYS A 54 -19.14 -3.08 -4.59
C LYS A 54 -20.11 -3.93 -3.75
N PRO A 55 -20.44 -3.52 -2.51
CA PRO A 55 -19.88 -2.40 -1.75
C PRO A 55 -18.40 -2.59 -1.36
N VAL A 56 -17.72 -1.49 -1.03
CA VAL A 56 -16.36 -1.49 -0.47
C VAL A 56 -16.46 -1.43 1.06
N ASP A 57 -16.69 -2.59 1.65
CA ASP A 57 -16.82 -2.82 3.09
C ASP A 57 -15.96 -4.01 3.53
N LEU A 58 -16.04 -4.38 4.81
CA LEU A 58 -15.31 -5.51 5.41
C LEU A 58 -16.09 -6.83 5.34
N ASN A 59 -17.12 -6.94 4.49
CA ASN A 59 -17.79 -8.22 4.26
C ASN A 59 -17.02 -9.02 3.20
N PHE A 60 -16.40 -10.13 3.61
CA PHE A 60 -15.60 -10.99 2.73
C PHE A 60 -16.30 -12.33 2.40
N GLU A 61 -17.61 -12.43 2.62
CA GLU A 61 -18.36 -13.65 2.31
C GLU A 61 -18.18 -14.06 0.83
N GLY A 62 -17.86 -15.33 0.62
CA GLY A 62 -17.66 -15.91 -0.71
C GLY A 62 -16.34 -15.52 -1.40
N LEU A 63 -15.44 -14.80 -0.72
CA LEU A 63 -14.11 -14.49 -1.24
C LEU A 63 -13.06 -15.45 -0.68
N ASP A 64 -12.07 -15.77 -1.51
CA ASP A 64 -10.80 -16.34 -1.07
C ASP A 64 -9.91 -15.28 -0.40
N SER A 65 -8.78 -15.70 0.16
CA SER A 65 -7.85 -14.82 0.88
C SER A 65 -7.35 -13.70 -0.02
N PHE A 66 -6.92 -13.99 -1.25
CA PHE A 66 -6.43 -12.99 -2.20
C PHE A 66 -7.49 -11.93 -2.54
N ASN A 67 -8.70 -12.33 -2.92
CA ASN A 67 -9.78 -11.40 -3.29
C ASN A 67 -10.28 -10.61 -2.08
N ALA A 68 -10.29 -11.21 -0.87
CA ALA A 68 -10.60 -10.51 0.36
C ALA A 68 -9.54 -9.43 0.66
N GLY A 69 -8.26 -9.76 0.50
CA GLY A 69 -7.15 -8.82 0.59
C GLY A 69 -7.24 -7.67 -0.41
N TRP A 70 -7.56 -8.00 -1.66
CA TRP A 70 -7.78 -7.00 -2.70
C TRP A 70 -8.96 -6.09 -2.35
N LYS A 71 -10.10 -6.62 -1.90
CA LYS A 71 -11.22 -5.80 -1.44
C LYS A 71 -10.79 -4.88 -0.27
N TYR A 72 -9.99 -5.41 0.65
CA TYR A 72 -9.45 -4.67 1.79
C TYR A 72 -8.51 -3.53 1.37
N HIS A 73 -7.70 -3.69 0.31
CA HIS A 73 -6.92 -2.59 -0.27
C HIS A 73 -7.79 -1.36 -0.56
N VAL A 74 -8.91 -1.58 -1.25
CA VAL A 74 -9.82 -0.50 -1.67
C VAL A 74 -10.49 0.13 -0.44
N TYR A 75 -10.83 -0.68 0.57
CA TYR A 75 -11.32 -0.20 1.86
C TYR A 75 -10.29 0.69 2.56
N CYS A 76 -9.04 0.23 2.71
CA CYS A 76 -7.96 1.02 3.32
C CYS A 76 -7.74 2.33 2.59
N ASP A 77 -7.74 2.31 1.26
CA ASP A 77 -7.59 3.50 0.43
C ASP A 77 -8.67 4.55 0.72
N MET A 78 -9.92 4.12 0.84
CA MET A 78 -11.06 4.97 1.16
C MET A 78 -10.97 5.48 2.61
N LYS A 79 -10.77 4.59 3.58
CA LYS A 79 -10.71 4.93 5.00
C LYS A 79 -9.55 5.84 5.35
N ARG A 80 -8.39 5.63 4.74
CA ARG A 80 -7.25 6.54 4.90
C ARG A 80 -7.62 7.96 4.50
N GLU A 81 -8.29 8.16 3.37
CA GLU A 81 -8.71 9.50 2.94
C GLU A 81 -9.76 10.11 3.87
N GLU A 82 -10.71 9.33 4.40
CA GLU A 82 -11.65 9.79 5.42
C GLU A 82 -10.92 10.30 6.68
N ILE A 83 -9.93 9.54 7.18
CA ILE A 83 -9.13 9.89 8.36
C ILE A 83 -8.29 11.16 8.11
N LEU A 84 -7.60 11.25 6.97
CA LEU A 84 -6.79 12.42 6.64
C LEU A 84 -7.64 13.70 6.53
N ASN A 85 -8.85 13.60 5.95
CA ASN A 85 -9.79 14.71 5.87
C ASN A 85 -10.32 15.11 7.26
N LYS A 86 -10.66 14.14 8.11
CA LYS A 86 -11.07 14.38 9.51
C LYS A 86 -10.05 15.21 10.28
N TYR A 87 -8.75 15.02 10.02
CA TYR A 87 -7.67 15.76 10.67
C TYR A 87 -7.18 16.99 9.90
N ASN A 88 -7.88 17.42 8.84
CA ASN A 88 -7.49 18.53 7.98
C ASN A 88 -6.04 18.41 7.46
N PHE A 89 -5.58 17.18 7.19
CA PHE A 89 -4.20 16.91 6.78
C PHE A 89 -3.77 17.76 5.58
N TYR A 90 -4.64 17.88 4.58
CA TYR A 90 -4.36 18.61 3.35
C TYR A 90 -4.32 20.14 3.50
N ALA A 91 -4.74 20.68 4.66
CA ALA A 91 -4.58 22.09 4.98
C ALA A 91 -3.19 22.40 5.57
N LEU A 92 -2.40 21.38 5.91
CA LEU A 92 -1.05 21.55 6.45
C LEU A 92 -0.05 21.88 5.34
N GLY A 93 0.94 22.71 5.65
CA GLY A 93 1.97 23.12 4.71
C GLY A 93 2.69 21.92 4.09
N ASN A 94 2.85 21.95 2.76
CA ASN A 94 3.46 20.90 1.93
C ASN A 94 2.71 19.55 1.89
N ALA A 95 1.59 19.37 2.60
CA ALA A 95 0.83 18.11 2.57
C ALA A 95 0.18 17.84 1.20
N GLY A 96 -0.11 18.90 0.44
CA GLY A 96 -0.58 18.81 -0.95
C GLY A 96 0.54 18.69 -2.00
N ASP A 97 1.80 18.88 -1.62
CA ASP A 97 2.94 18.79 -2.54
C ASP A 97 3.02 17.40 -3.18
N ALA A 98 3.55 17.34 -4.39
CA ALA A 98 3.67 16.11 -5.16
C ALA A 98 2.35 15.30 -5.23
N TRP A 99 1.21 15.99 -5.37
CA TRP A 99 -0.13 15.39 -5.42
C TRP A 99 -0.48 14.54 -4.19
N GLY A 100 0.03 14.91 -3.02
CA GLY A 100 -0.16 14.17 -1.76
C GLY A 100 0.57 12.83 -1.71
N LEU A 101 1.47 12.54 -2.66
CA LEU A 101 2.27 11.31 -2.65
C LEU A 101 3.29 11.29 -1.51
N ALA A 102 3.82 12.45 -1.13
CA ALA A 102 4.81 12.57 -0.07
C ALA A 102 4.28 12.02 1.26
N GLY A 103 3.04 12.35 1.63
CA GLY A 103 2.41 11.84 2.85
C GLY A 103 2.27 10.32 2.88
N LYS A 104 2.16 9.65 1.73
CA LYS A 104 2.03 8.19 1.66
C LYS A 104 3.35 7.49 1.92
N PHE A 105 4.44 8.01 1.35
CA PHE A 105 5.78 7.45 1.55
C PHE A 105 6.33 7.77 2.93
N LEU A 106 6.03 8.96 3.46
CA LEU A 106 6.36 9.32 4.83
C LEU A 106 5.65 8.40 5.82
N GLU A 107 4.38 8.07 5.56
CA GLU A 107 3.65 7.11 6.39
C GLU A 107 4.34 5.75 6.43
N ASP A 108 4.65 5.16 5.26
CA ASP A 108 5.41 3.91 5.17
C ASP A 108 6.69 3.92 6.02
N GLU A 109 7.47 5.02 5.99
CA GLU A 109 8.66 5.18 6.82
C GLU A 109 8.33 5.23 8.33
N ILE A 110 7.32 5.98 8.73
CA ILE A 110 6.92 6.15 10.14
C ILE A 110 6.50 4.81 10.75
N ILE A 111 5.66 4.06 10.04
CA ILE A 111 5.00 2.89 10.62
C ILE A 111 5.71 1.57 10.34
N TYR A 112 6.78 1.54 9.54
CA TYR A 112 7.51 0.31 9.17
C TYR A 112 7.81 -0.65 10.33
N GLU A 113 8.24 -0.13 11.49
CA GLU A 113 8.59 -0.94 12.67
C GLU A 113 7.38 -1.58 13.36
N LYS A 114 6.16 -1.33 12.88
CA LYS A 114 4.92 -1.93 13.41
C LYS A 114 4.61 -3.31 12.84
N TYR A 115 5.41 -3.80 11.91
CA TYR A 115 5.38 -5.17 11.44
C TYR A 115 6.76 -5.79 11.67
N ASN A 116 6.81 -7.02 12.17
CA ASN A 116 8.04 -7.65 12.67
C ASN A 116 8.51 -8.84 11.83
N ASN A 117 7.82 -9.15 10.71
CA ASN A 117 8.10 -10.34 9.92
C ASN A 117 8.34 -10.03 8.43
N TRP A 118 9.07 -8.95 8.17
CA TRP A 118 9.39 -8.48 6.82
C TRP A 118 10.12 -9.53 5.99
N GLU A 119 11.06 -10.27 6.59
CA GLU A 119 11.84 -11.32 5.90
C GLU A 119 10.94 -12.40 5.29
N LYS A 120 9.94 -12.88 6.04
CA LYS A 120 8.95 -13.84 5.55
C LYS A 120 8.19 -13.28 4.35
N LEU A 121 7.72 -12.03 4.41
CA LEU A 121 6.97 -11.41 3.32
C LEU A 121 7.85 -11.18 2.08
N VAL A 122 9.10 -10.78 2.26
CA VAL A 122 10.06 -10.66 1.15
C VAL A 122 10.20 -12.00 0.44
N TYR A 123 10.45 -13.09 1.18
CA TYR A 123 10.53 -14.43 0.62
C TYR A 123 9.23 -14.83 -0.09
N TYR A 124 8.08 -14.53 0.50
CA TYR A 124 6.78 -14.84 -0.09
C TYR A 124 6.51 -14.06 -1.39
N PHE A 125 6.88 -12.78 -1.46
CA PHE A 125 6.74 -11.96 -2.66
C PHE A 125 7.73 -12.35 -3.78
N GLU A 126 8.87 -12.95 -3.43
CA GLU A 126 9.80 -13.52 -4.42
C GLU A 126 9.36 -14.90 -4.92
N ASN A 127 8.42 -15.56 -4.24
CA ASN A 127 7.97 -16.92 -4.52
C ASN A 127 6.44 -17.01 -4.48
N ILE A 128 5.76 -16.11 -5.20
CA ILE A 128 4.30 -16.03 -5.16
C ILE A 128 3.66 -17.36 -5.62
N PRO A 129 2.56 -17.81 -4.98
CA PRO A 129 1.83 -18.96 -5.47
C PRO A 129 1.17 -18.66 -6.81
N GLY A 130 0.80 -19.70 -7.56
CA GLY A 130 -0.03 -19.56 -8.75
C GLY A 130 -1.43 -19.11 -8.35
N ILE A 131 -1.77 -17.85 -8.62
CA ILE A 131 -3.08 -17.26 -8.32
C ILE A 131 -3.82 -16.97 -9.61
N GLU A 132 -5.02 -17.52 -9.73
CA GLU A 132 -5.93 -17.17 -10.81
C GLU A 132 -6.61 -15.84 -10.52
N ILE A 133 -6.06 -14.78 -11.10
CA ILE A 133 -6.67 -13.46 -11.02
C ILE A 133 -7.64 -13.30 -12.20
N GLY A 134 -8.90 -12.99 -11.90
CA GLY A 134 -9.95 -12.77 -12.92
C GLY A 134 -9.79 -11.44 -13.68
N VAL A 135 -8.57 -11.07 -14.01
CA VAL A 135 -8.13 -9.90 -14.80
C VAL A 135 -6.98 -10.34 -15.69
N ASP A 136 -6.94 -9.80 -16.91
CA ASP A 136 -5.93 -10.11 -17.91
C ASP A 136 -4.59 -9.44 -17.54
N VAL A 137 -3.83 -10.11 -16.67
CA VAL A 137 -2.49 -9.72 -16.23
C VAL A 137 -1.59 -10.94 -16.36
N SER A 138 -0.47 -10.80 -17.06
CA SER A 138 0.45 -11.90 -17.26
C SER A 138 1.15 -12.28 -15.96
N HIS A 139 1.54 -13.55 -15.82
CA HIS A 139 2.31 -14.01 -14.67
C HIS A 139 3.63 -13.23 -14.52
N GLU A 140 4.32 -12.93 -15.62
CA GLU A 140 5.57 -12.17 -15.61
C GLU A 140 5.36 -10.74 -15.06
N THR A 141 4.19 -10.15 -15.30
CA THR A 141 3.83 -8.83 -14.77
C THR A 141 3.57 -8.89 -13.27
N MET A 142 2.93 -9.96 -12.80
CA MET A 142 2.76 -10.20 -11.37
C MET A 142 4.11 -10.41 -10.69
N ASP A 143 4.94 -11.32 -11.21
CA ASP A 143 6.27 -11.61 -10.66
C ASP A 143 7.12 -10.33 -10.57
N LEU A 144 7.10 -9.52 -11.63
CA LEU A 144 7.81 -8.24 -11.62
C LEU A 144 7.27 -7.28 -10.55
N TRP A 145 5.94 -7.18 -10.39
CA TRP A 145 5.34 -6.32 -9.37
C TRP A 145 5.74 -6.74 -7.97
N TYR A 146 5.61 -8.03 -7.65
CA TYR A 146 5.94 -8.52 -6.31
C TYR A 146 7.44 -8.50 -6.05
N ALA A 147 8.31 -8.72 -7.05
CA ALA A 147 9.75 -8.52 -6.92
C ALA A 147 10.11 -7.04 -6.61
N ILE A 148 9.42 -6.08 -7.23
CA ILE A 148 9.59 -4.65 -6.93
C ILE A 148 9.14 -4.35 -5.48
N LEU A 149 8.03 -4.94 -5.03
CA LEU A 149 7.53 -4.78 -3.66
C LEU A 149 8.48 -5.40 -2.64
N ALA A 150 8.93 -6.64 -2.86
CA ALA A 150 9.91 -7.34 -2.04
C ALA A 150 11.15 -6.47 -1.83
N LYS A 151 11.67 -5.88 -2.92
CA LYS A 151 12.82 -4.99 -2.84
C LYS A 151 12.56 -3.69 -2.08
N TYR A 152 11.33 -3.17 -2.13
CA TYR A 152 10.95 -1.94 -1.43
C TYR A 152 10.78 -2.16 0.08
N ILE A 153 10.22 -3.29 0.49
CA ILE A 153 9.93 -3.61 1.89
C ILE A 153 11.07 -4.34 2.60
N GLU A 154 12.12 -4.76 1.90
CA GLU A 154 13.28 -5.48 2.47
C GLU A 154 13.92 -4.72 3.64
N LYS A 155 13.84 -3.38 3.62
CA LYS A 155 14.34 -2.50 4.67
C LYS A 155 13.36 -1.36 4.86
N LYS A 156 13.44 -0.72 6.04
CA LYS A 156 12.70 0.51 6.32
C LYS A 156 12.88 1.51 5.16
N PRO A 157 11.78 1.96 4.52
CA PRO A 157 11.88 2.89 3.42
C PRO A 157 12.55 4.19 3.84
N ASP A 158 13.60 4.56 3.11
CA ASP A 158 14.24 5.86 3.16
C ASP A 158 14.11 6.57 1.79
N GLY A 159 14.64 7.78 1.67
CA GLY A 159 14.62 8.52 0.40
C GLY A 159 15.26 7.76 -0.77
N LYS A 160 16.24 6.88 -0.51
CA LYS A 160 16.88 6.05 -1.55
C LYS A 160 15.95 4.92 -1.99
N ALA A 161 15.36 4.18 -1.05
CA ALA A 161 14.40 3.11 -1.32
C ALA A 161 13.18 3.65 -2.07
N ILE A 162 12.61 4.77 -1.61
CA ILE A 162 11.49 5.45 -2.26
C ILE A 162 11.86 5.83 -3.70
N ARG A 163 13.05 6.41 -3.93
CA ARG A 163 13.51 6.78 -5.28
C ARG A 163 13.64 5.55 -6.19
N ILE A 164 14.21 4.46 -5.69
CA ILE A 164 14.35 3.20 -6.46
C ILE A 164 12.96 2.65 -6.81
N PHE A 165 12.06 2.58 -5.84
CA PHE A 165 10.68 2.10 -6.05
C PHE A 165 9.93 2.94 -7.10
N LEU A 166 10.03 4.27 -7.01
CA LEU A 166 9.41 5.19 -7.98
C LEU A 166 10.04 5.06 -9.37
N SER A 167 11.33 4.75 -9.48
CA SER A 167 12.01 4.57 -10.77
C SER A 167 11.46 3.40 -11.59
N LYS A 168 10.81 2.44 -10.92
CA LYS A 168 10.16 1.28 -11.56
C LYS A 168 8.74 1.57 -12.06
N GLN A 169 8.22 2.76 -11.79
CA GLN A 169 6.86 3.17 -12.15
C GLN A 169 6.94 4.25 -13.25
N PRO A 170 6.70 3.94 -14.54
CA PRO A 170 7.02 4.84 -15.65
C PRO A 170 6.43 6.26 -15.54
N LYS A 171 5.24 6.40 -14.94
CA LYS A 171 4.59 7.72 -14.75
C LYS A 171 5.19 8.54 -13.62
N LEU A 172 5.80 7.90 -12.63
CA LEU A 172 6.34 8.57 -11.44
C LEU A 172 7.87 8.67 -11.47
N ALA A 173 8.55 7.83 -12.25
CA ALA A 173 10.01 7.82 -12.36
C ALA A 173 10.62 9.21 -12.65
N PRO A 174 10.07 10.04 -13.58
CA PRO A 174 10.60 11.39 -13.83
C PRO A 174 10.47 12.35 -12.64
N LYS A 175 9.55 12.06 -11.70
CA LYS A 175 9.19 12.90 -10.55
C LYS A 175 9.79 12.40 -9.23
N SER A 176 10.57 11.32 -9.26
CA SER A 176 11.01 10.65 -8.04
C SER A 176 11.81 11.57 -7.10
N LYS A 177 12.64 12.47 -7.66
CA LYS A 177 13.44 13.43 -6.88
C LYS A 177 12.56 14.46 -6.17
N GLU A 178 11.56 15.00 -6.88
CA GLU A 178 10.61 15.96 -6.33
C GLU A 178 9.79 15.34 -5.19
N ILE A 179 9.33 14.10 -5.39
CA ILE A 179 8.58 13.36 -4.38
C ILE A 179 9.42 13.15 -3.11
N VAL A 180 10.66 12.67 -3.24
CA VAL A 180 11.54 12.44 -2.08
C VAL A 180 11.86 13.74 -1.33
N LEU A 181 12.13 14.83 -2.04
CA LEU A 181 12.33 16.14 -1.40
C LEU A 181 11.07 16.62 -0.66
N SER A 182 9.89 16.29 -1.17
CA SER A 182 8.62 16.61 -0.51
C SER A 182 8.40 15.75 0.74
N VAL A 183 8.82 14.48 0.73
CA VAL A 183 8.84 13.61 1.92
C VAL A 183 9.72 14.24 3.01
N ASP A 184 10.96 14.62 2.68
CA ASP A 184 11.91 15.22 3.63
C ASP A 184 11.40 16.52 4.27
N LYS A 185 10.69 17.35 3.49
CA LYS A 185 10.05 18.58 4.00
C LYS A 185 8.92 18.26 4.94
N LEU A 186 8.07 17.30 4.55
CA LEU A 186 6.87 16.93 5.28
C LEU A 186 7.21 16.26 6.63
N ALA A 187 8.29 15.48 6.67
CA ALA A 187 8.81 14.83 7.88
C ALA A 187 9.22 15.81 8.99
N ARG A 188 9.49 17.09 8.65
CA ARG A 188 9.85 18.14 9.62
C ARG A 188 8.63 18.79 10.28
N ASN A 189 7.43 18.40 9.89
CA ASN A 189 6.19 18.90 10.46
C ASN A 189 5.63 17.88 11.45
N ASP A 190 5.86 18.09 12.74
CA ASP A 190 5.41 17.18 13.81
C ASP A 190 3.91 16.89 13.75
N LYS A 191 3.10 17.87 13.33
CA LYS A 191 1.65 17.68 13.21
C LYS A 191 1.30 16.71 12.09
N VAL A 192 2.05 16.74 10.99
CA VAL A 192 1.89 15.76 9.91
C VAL A 192 2.25 14.37 10.41
N VAL A 193 3.39 14.21 11.07
CA VAL A 193 3.84 12.92 11.61
C VAL A 193 2.78 12.35 12.56
N GLU A 194 2.28 13.16 13.50
CA GLU A 194 1.22 12.78 14.44
C GLU A 194 -0.05 12.29 13.73
N ILE A 195 -0.49 12.98 12.66
CA ILE A 195 -1.69 12.58 11.91
C ILE A 195 -1.46 11.27 11.14
N LEU A 196 -0.29 11.10 10.50
CA LEU A 196 0.03 9.89 9.76
C LEU A 196 0.13 8.67 10.71
N GLU A 197 0.68 8.84 11.92
CA GLU A 197 0.69 7.78 12.94
C GLU A 197 -0.72 7.34 13.37
N LYS A 198 -1.68 8.28 13.40
CA LYS A 198 -3.08 7.98 13.77
C LYS A 198 -3.81 7.18 12.70
N VAL A 199 -3.41 7.26 11.43
CA VAL A 199 -4.09 6.53 10.34
C VAL A 199 -4.08 5.03 10.62
N LYS A 200 -2.91 4.45 10.93
CA LYS A 200 -2.83 3.04 11.29
C LYS A 200 -3.68 2.69 12.51
N ASP A 201 -4.05 3.63 13.37
CA ASP A 201 -4.84 3.35 14.57
C ASP A 201 -6.34 3.34 14.33
N GLU A 202 -6.80 4.09 13.33
CA GLU A 202 -8.22 4.28 13.01
C GLU A 202 -8.72 3.47 11.82
N ILE A 203 -7.84 2.92 10.96
CA ILE A 203 -8.20 2.29 9.68
C ILE A 203 -8.88 0.90 9.75
N VAL A 204 -9.38 0.49 10.91
CA VAL A 204 -9.83 -0.89 11.14
C VAL A 204 -11.06 -1.26 10.34
#